data_AF-A0A941PLB7-F1
#
_entry.id   AF-A0A941PLB7-F1
#
_cell.length_a   1.000
_cell.length_b   1.000
_cell.length_c   1.000
_cell.angle_alpha   90.00
_cell.angle_beta   90.00
_cell.angle_gamma   90.00
#
_symmetry.space_group_name_H-M   'P 1'
#
loop_
_entity.id
_entity.type
_entity.pdbx_description
1 polymer ?
#
loop_
_entity_poly.entity_id
_entity_poly.type
_entity_poly.pdbx_seq_one_letter_code
_entity_poly.pdbx_strand_id
1 'polypeptide(L)'
;MKRGALIAALVSVAALFTSGVAHAQEHETLGRPTPGAIDLQPPATSIMEEIRDFHGFLLVIIVSISVFVLALLLWVIIRYNRRANPTPRKFTHNMLVEVI
;
A
#
# COMPACT_ATOMS: atom_id res chain seq x y z
N MET A 1 -51.63 -39.43 4.06
CA MET A 1 -50.92 -38.67 5.13
C MET A 1 -49.41 -38.90 5.17
N LYS A 2 -48.87 -40.09 4.84
CA LYS A 2 -47.43 -40.42 5.01
C LYS A 2 -46.45 -39.72 4.04
N ARG A 3 -46.87 -39.43 2.80
CA ARG A 3 -46.01 -38.78 1.78
C ARG A 3 -45.78 -37.29 2.03
N GLY A 4 -46.81 -36.58 2.51
CA GLY A 4 -46.72 -35.15 2.85
C GLY A 4 -45.82 -34.88 4.07
N ALA A 5 -45.85 -35.76 5.07
CA ALA A 5 -44.97 -35.67 6.23
C ALA A 5 -43.48 -35.85 5.86
N LEU A 6 -43.18 -36.72 4.88
CA LEU A 6 -41.83 -36.96 4.39
C LEU A 6 -41.26 -35.76 3.63
N ILE A 7 -42.10 -35.11 2.80
CA ILE A 7 -41.74 -33.88 2.08
C ILE A 7 -41.53 -32.73 3.07
N ALA A 8 -42.42 -32.58 4.05
CA ALA A 8 -42.28 -31.55 5.08
C ALA A 8 -40.98 -31.73 5.90
N ALA A 9 -40.65 -32.96 6.30
CA ALA A 9 -39.42 -33.25 7.02
C ALA A 9 -38.16 -32.95 6.17
N LEU A 10 -38.16 -33.30 4.88
CA LEU A 10 -37.07 -32.98 3.95
C LEU A 10 -36.88 -31.47 3.77
N VAL A 11 -37.98 -30.71 3.68
CA VAL A 11 -37.94 -29.24 3.57
C VAL A 11 -37.43 -28.62 4.88
N SER A 12 -37.85 -29.11 6.04
CA SER A 12 -37.36 -28.63 7.34
C SER A 12 -35.87 -28.93 7.54
N VAL A 13 -35.40 -30.09 7.12
CA VAL A 13 -33.98 -30.47 7.17
C VAL A 13 -33.17 -29.59 6.21
N ALA A 14 -33.63 -29.40 4.97
CA ALA A 14 -32.98 -28.49 4.02
C ALA A 14 -32.92 -27.04 4.55
N ALA A 15 -33.99 -26.56 5.19
CA ALA A 15 -34.03 -25.25 5.82
C ALA A 15 -33.01 -25.10 6.97
N LEU A 16 -32.84 -26.15 7.79
CA LEU A 16 -31.83 -26.20 8.85
C LEU A 16 -30.40 -26.24 8.29
N PHE A 17 -30.17 -26.92 7.16
CA PHE A 17 -28.89 -26.91 6.46
C PHE A 17 -28.58 -25.54 5.82
N THR A 18 -29.59 -24.80 5.37
CA THR A 18 -29.42 -23.42 4.88
C THR A 18 -29.26 -22.39 6.01
N SER A 19 -29.80 -22.64 7.21
CA SER A 19 -29.61 -21.75 8.37
C SER A 19 -28.29 -21.99 9.11
N GLY A 20 -27.72 -23.20 8.99
CA GLY A 20 -26.41 -23.57 9.56
C GLY A 20 -25.22 -23.00 8.79
N VAL A 21 -25.43 -22.56 7.55
CA VAL A 21 -24.53 -21.60 6.90
C VAL A 21 -24.85 -20.24 7.50
N ALA A 22 -24.48 -20.04 8.76
CA ALA A 22 -24.19 -18.70 9.23
C ALA A 22 -23.18 -18.16 8.22
N HIS A 23 -23.64 -17.33 7.28
CA HIS A 23 -22.77 -16.45 6.55
C HIS A 23 -21.89 -15.83 7.63
N ALA A 24 -20.61 -16.21 7.66
CA ALA A 24 -19.60 -15.38 8.25
C ALA A 24 -19.62 -14.13 7.41
N GLN A 25 -20.58 -13.25 7.69
CA GLN A 25 -20.60 -11.90 7.22
C GLN A 25 -19.36 -11.36 7.89
N GLU A 26 -18.25 -11.31 7.15
CA GLU A 26 -17.10 -10.51 7.52
C GLU A 26 -17.63 -9.09 7.61
N HIS A 27 -18.14 -8.74 8.78
CA HIS A 27 -18.28 -7.35 9.16
C HIS A 27 -16.87 -6.81 9.05
N GLU A 28 -16.69 -5.84 8.16
CA GLU A 28 -15.44 -5.13 7.98
C GLU A 28 -15.06 -4.52 9.32
N THR A 29 -14.24 -5.21 10.09
CA THR A 29 -13.75 -4.72 11.38
C THR A 29 -12.75 -3.62 11.06
N LEU A 30 -13.21 -2.37 11.07
CA LEU A 30 -12.38 -1.18 10.94
C LEU A 30 -11.40 -1.11 12.11
N GLY A 31 -10.17 -0.65 11.87
CA GLY A 31 -9.15 -0.46 12.91
C GLY A 31 -8.29 -1.69 13.25
N ARG A 32 -8.21 -2.69 12.36
CA ARG A 32 -7.25 -3.81 12.49
C ARG A 32 -6.15 -3.74 11.42
N PRO A 33 -4.91 -4.16 11.74
CA PRO A 33 -3.91 -4.38 10.70
C PRO A 33 -4.33 -5.53 9.78
N THR A 34 -4.03 -5.39 8.49
CA THR A 34 -4.27 -6.44 7.49
C THR A 34 -2.95 -7.18 7.23
N PRO A 35 -2.92 -8.53 7.24
CA PRO A 35 -1.69 -9.29 7.00
C PRO A 35 -1.03 -8.89 5.67
N GLY A 36 0.23 -8.43 5.74
CA GLY A 36 1.01 -8.03 4.57
C GLY A 36 0.72 -6.64 4.00
N ALA A 37 -0.19 -5.87 4.62
CA ALA A 37 -0.43 -4.49 4.21
C ALA A 37 0.78 -3.60 4.51
N ILE A 38 1.09 -2.70 3.57
CA ILE A 38 2.21 -1.75 3.63
C ILE A 38 1.77 -0.29 3.75
N ASP A 39 0.46 -0.06 3.74
CA ASP A 39 -0.16 1.27 3.80
C ASP A 39 -0.93 1.46 5.12
N LEU A 40 -1.43 2.66 5.34
CA LEU A 40 -2.24 3.03 6.50
C LEU A 40 -3.56 2.24 6.54
N GLN A 41 -4.08 2.03 7.75
CA GLN A 41 -5.41 1.42 7.93
C GLN A 41 -6.51 2.34 7.36
N PRO A 42 -7.68 1.79 7.00
CA PRO A 42 -8.83 2.60 6.59
C PRO A 42 -9.17 3.65 7.65
N PRO A 43 -9.44 4.91 7.24
CA PRO A 43 -9.72 5.99 8.16
C PRO A 43 -11.05 5.74 8.88
N ALA A 44 -11.05 5.94 10.19
CA ALA A 44 -12.26 5.86 11.03
C ALA A 44 -12.82 7.25 11.39
N THR A 45 -12.11 8.33 11.02
CA THR A 45 -12.46 9.72 11.32
C THR A 45 -12.06 10.63 10.16
N SER A 46 -12.69 11.80 10.06
CA SER A 46 -12.34 12.83 9.05
C SER A 46 -10.89 13.31 9.18
N ILE A 47 -10.37 13.41 10.41
CA ILE A 47 -8.97 13.78 10.64
C ILE A 47 -8.01 12.74 10.06
N MET A 48 -8.35 11.44 10.16
CA MET A 48 -7.52 10.40 9.56
C MET A 48 -7.57 10.42 8.03
N GLU A 49 -8.68 10.84 7.43
CA GLU A 49 -8.77 11.07 5.98
C GLU A 49 -7.79 12.18 5.55
N GLU A 50 -7.78 13.32 6.23
CA GLU A 50 -6.86 14.42 5.97
C GLU A 50 -5.38 14.00 6.14
N ILE A 51 -5.08 13.22 7.18
CA ILE A 51 -3.73 12.68 7.41
C ILE A 51 -3.30 11.75 6.29
N ARG A 52 -4.19 10.87 5.83
CA ARG A 52 -3.89 9.92 4.75
C ARG A 52 -3.60 10.65 3.45
N ASP A 53 -4.38 11.67 3.12
CA ASP A 53 -4.18 12.48 1.91
C ASP A 53 -2.87 13.26 1.99
N PHE A 54 -2.58 13.86 3.14
CA PHE A 54 -1.30 14.54 3.39
C PHE A 54 -0.10 13.58 3.30
N HIS A 55 -0.22 12.37 3.87
CA HIS A 55 0.79 11.33 3.77
C HIS A 55 1.06 10.95 2.30
N GLY A 56 0.01 10.70 1.52
CA GLY A 56 0.14 10.38 0.09
C GLY A 56 0.84 11.48 -0.70
N PHE A 57 0.46 12.74 -0.45
CA PHE A 57 1.11 13.90 -1.08
C PHE A 57 2.60 13.99 -0.73
N LEU A 58 2.95 13.88 0.56
CA LEU A 58 4.34 13.90 1.00
C LEU A 58 5.14 12.71 0.46
N LEU A 59 4.53 11.51 0.41
CA LEU A 59 5.17 10.30 -0.07
C LEU A 59 5.61 10.47 -1.54
N VAL A 60 4.77 11.04 -2.38
CA VAL A 60 5.11 11.34 -3.78
C VAL A 60 6.30 12.29 -3.88
N ILE A 61 6.35 13.34 -3.05
CA ILE A 61 7.46 14.30 -3.03
C ILE A 61 8.78 13.61 -2.65
N ILE A 62 8.81 12.89 -1.52
CA ILE A 62 10.05 12.28 -1.04
C ILE A 62 10.53 11.14 -1.93
N VAL A 63 9.62 10.38 -2.54
CA VAL A 63 9.97 9.33 -3.50
C VAL A 63 10.56 9.97 -4.77
N SER A 64 9.99 11.08 -5.24
CA SER A 64 10.51 11.82 -6.41
C SER A 64 11.93 12.32 -6.16
N ILE A 65 12.20 12.91 -4.98
CA ILE A 65 13.54 13.35 -4.57
C ILE A 65 14.50 12.15 -4.46
N SER A 66 14.05 11.05 -3.85
CA SER A 66 14.88 9.85 -3.69
C SER A 66 15.28 9.24 -5.03
N VAL A 67 14.35 9.18 -5.99
CA VAL A 67 14.63 8.73 -7.37
C VAL A 67 15.58 9.69 -8.07
N PHE A 68 15.40 11.01 -7.90
CA PHE A 68 16.32 12.00 -8.45
C PHE A 68 17.75 11.83 -7.93
N VAL A 69 17.92 11.68 -6.61
CA VAL A 69 19.23 11.43 -5.99
C VAL A 69 19.82 10.11 -6.48
N LEU A 70 19.02 9.04 -6.55
CA LEU A 70 19.45 7.76 -7.08
C LEU A 70 19.94 7.88 -8.52
N ALA A 71 19.22 8.63 -9.38
CA ALA A 71 19.63 8.89 -10.75
C ALA A 71 20.96 9.65 -10.83
N LEU A 72 21.18 10.66 -9.97
CA LEU A 72 22.45 11.38 -9.89
C LEU A 72 23.60 10.47 -9.44
N LEU A 73 23.37 9.60 -8.45
CA LEU A 73 24.38 8.65 -7.99
C LEU A 73 24.75 7.64 -9.10
N LEU A 74 23.75 7.07 -9.77
CA LEU A 74 23.98 6.18 -10.92
C LEU A 74 24.76 6.89 -12.03
N TRP A 75 24.39 8.14 -12.32
CA TRP A 75 25.10 8.97 -13.28
C TRP A 75 26.57 9.16 -12.87
N VAL A 76 26.84 9.50 -11.61
CA VAL A 76 28.20 9.69 -11.10
C VAL A 76 29.02 8.39 -11.19
N ILE A 77 28.44 7.26 -10.80
CA ILE A 77 29.10 5.95 -10.83
C ILE A 77 29.49 5.58 -12.27
N ILE A 78 28.57 5.74 -13.23
CA ILE A 78 28.79 5.35 -14.62
C ILE A 78 29.74 6.34 -15.32
N ARG A 79 29.55 7.65 -15.11
CA ARG A 79 30.26 8.69 -15.86
C ARG A 79 31.64 9.04 -15.31
N TYR A 80 31.80 9.00 -13.98
CA TYR A 80 33.00 9.50 -13.31
C TYR A 80 33.82 8.42 -12.59
N ASN A 81 33.59 7.13 -12.88
CA ASN A 81 34.50 6.07 -12.43
C ASN A 81 35.90 6.24 -13.04
N ARG A 82 36.90 5.60 -12.41
CA ARG A 82 38.33 5.69 -12.79
C ARG A 82 38.61 5.35 -14.26
N ARG A 83 37.83 4.45 -14.86
CA ARG A 83 38.00 4.05 -16.27
C ARG A 83 37.47 5.12 -17.23
N ALA A 84 36.30 5.68 -16.96
CA ALA A 84 35.64 6.68 -17.80
C ALA A 84 36.14 8.12 -17.54
N ASN A 85 36.74 8.38 -16.39
CA ASN A 85 37.27 9.68 -15.98
C ASN A 85 38.64 9.54 -15.28
N PRO A 86 39.72 9.27 -16.03
CA PRO A 86 41.04 8.99 -15.46
C PRO A 86 41.70 10.20 -14.78
N THR A 87 41.41 11.42 -15.23
CA THR A 87 41.94 12.67 -14.66
C THR A 87 40.81 13.45 -13.97
N PRO A 88 40.78 13.53 -12.63
CA PRO A 88 39.71 14.23 -11.92
C PRO A 88 39.81 15.76 -12.09
N ARG A 89 38.66 16.42 -12.13
CA ARG A 89 38.58 17.89 -12.07
C ARG A 89 38.89 18.38 -10.66
N LYS A 90 39.41 19.61 -10.53
CA LYS A 90 39.89 20.19 -9.25
C LYS A 90 39.03 21.35 -8.71
N PHE A 91 37.83 21.57 -9.26
CA PHE A 91 36.94 22.60 -8.73
C PHE A 91 36.43 22.20 -7.34
N THR A 92 36.27 23.18 -6.45
CA THR A 92 35.78 22.95 -5.08
C THR A 92 34.48 23.67 -4.77
N HIS A 93 34.08 24.65 -5.59
CA HIS A 93 32.87 25.45 -5.39
C HIS A 93 32.11 25.61 -6.70
N ASN A 94 30.79 25.72 -6.58
CA ASN A 94 29.91 26.12 -7.66
C ASN A 94 28.70 26.87 -7.07
N MET A 95 28.84 28.18 -6.92
CA MET A 95 27.86 29.06 -6.29
C MET A 95 26.44 28.89 -6.82
N LEU A 96 26.27 28.65 -8.13
CA LEU A 96 24.96 28.51 -8.72
C LEU A 96 24.25 27.24 -8.22
N VAL A 97 24.98 26.13 -8.13
CA VAL A 97 24.42 24.85 -7.66
C VAL A 97 24.22 24.85 -6.15
N GLU A 98 25.04 25.59 -5.40
CA GLU A 98 24.93 25.68 -3.94
C GLU A 98 23.69 26.45 -3.46
N VAL A 99 23.13 27.34 -4.29
CA VAL A 99 21.98 28.19 -3.94
C VAL A 99 20.64 27.58 -4.34
N ILE A 100 20.62 26.70 -5.34
CA ILE A 100 19.41 26.02 -5.84
C ILE A 100 19.11 24.80 -4.98
#